data_AF-K0RY27-F1
#
_entry.id   AF-K0RY27-F1
#
_cell.length_a   1.000
_cell.length_b   1.000
_cell.length_c   1.000
_cell.angle_alpha   90.00
_cell.angle_beta   90.00
_cell.angle_gamma   90.00
#
_symmetry.space_group_name_H-M   'P 1'
#
loop_
_entity.id
_entity.type
_entity.pdbx_description
1 polymer ?
#
loop_
_entity_poly.entity_id
_entity_poly.type
_entity_poly.pdbx_seq_one_letter_code
_entity_poly.pdbx_strand_id
1 'polypeptide(L)'
;MPSRKKARGRQNRAKKEAIRKADLRSLWEPMALCSRSNHVAAPCEHLLAVPPKIPQEGPAVSFMNHMADEGFFEKATRFPFETVMDTCWRFVSDLSLLFPGVKEEEDDGQHRALVIELLLRFLRNVFVRDSGIEGESWFHQHHNNEAAICCMINLLELHGTYSDWSVVVMRSAKTGEKLMLGNRRDVVKFAAKRLPCTCLKELHRATRTKVVKVGVCAGCRKRFPRSELFVCTGCMRVHYCSKGCQRAHWSDHKQYCGFPEVMSPDLPLDYIFMGLACSH
;
A
#
# COMPACT_ATOMS: atom_id res chain seq x y z
N MET A 1 19.31 -40.22 21.24
CA MET A 1 18.00 -39.64 21.59
C MET A 1 18.17 -38.18 22.03
N PRO A 2 17.35 -37.22 21.57
CA PRO A 2 17.44 -35.84 22.04
C PRO A 2 17.19 -35.78 23.55
N SER A 3 18.05 -35.09 24.30
CA SER A 3 17.86 -34.84 25.74
C SER A 3 16.47 -34.24 26.01
N ARG A 4 15.76 -34.73 27.05
CA ARG A 4 14.45 -34.19 27.50
C ARG A 4 14.46 -32.66 27.66
N LYS A 5 15.60 -32.07 28.04
CA LYS A 5 15.79 -30.62 28.16
C LYS A 5 15.74 -29.92 26.80
N LYS A 6 16.34 -30.50 25.75
CA LYS A 6 16.28 -29.98 24.37
C LYS A 6 14.87 -30.07 23.80
N ALA A 7 14.14 -31.15 24.08
CA ALA A 7 12.74 -31.31 23.65
C ALA A 7 11.82 -30.26 24.30
N ARG A 8 11.91 -30.07 25.63
CA ARG A 8 11.15 -29.04 26.36
C ARG A 8 11.47 -27.62 25.88
N GLY A 9 12.72 -27.35 25.55
CA GLY A 9 13.14 -26.06 24.97
C GLY A 9 12.49 -25.77 23.61
N ARG A 10 12.43 -26.76 22.72
CA ARG A 10 11.75 -26.63 21.41
C ARG A 10 10.26 -26.38 21.58
N GLN A 11 9.60 -27.11 22.47
CA GLN A 11 8.17 -26.93 22.77
C GLN A 11 7.86 -25.52 23.30
N ASN A 12 8.68 -25.01 24.20
CA ASN A 12 8.53 -23.65 24.73
C ASN A 12 8.72 -22.58 23.64
N ARG A 13 9.70 -22.77 22.74
CA ARG A 13 9.93 -21.85 21.62
C ARG A 13 8.74 -21.87 20.65
N ALA A 14 8.24 -23.05 20.29
CA ALA A 14 7.07 -23.19 19.42
C ALA A 14 5.82 -22.53 20.04
N LYS A 15 5.60 -22.70 21.35
CA LYS A 15 4.49 -22.06 22.06
C LYS A 15 4.59 -20.52 22.03
N LYS A 16 5.79 -19.97 22.26
CA LYS A 16 6.01 -18.51 22.18
C LYS A 16 5.76 -17.97 20.77
N GLU A 17 6.22 -18.69 19.76
CA GLU A 17 6.01 -18.32 18.35
C GLU A 17 4.51 -18.35 17.98
N ALA A 18 3.79 -19.37 18.43
CA ALA A 18 2.35 -19.47 18.20
C ALA A 18 1.57 -18.31 18.86
N ILE A 19 1.94 -17.91 20.08
CA ILE A 19 1.36 -16.75 20.76
C ILE A 19 1.64 -15.47 19.95
N ARG A 20 2.91 -15.25 19.57
CA ARG A 20 3.28 -14.08 18.76
C ARG A 20 2.49 -14.01 17.44
N LYS A 21 2.37 -15.12 16.71
CA LYS A 21 1.58 -15.18 15.47
C LYS A 21 0.10 -14.86 15.71
N ALA A 22 -0.48 -15.33 16.81
CA ALA A 22 -1.87 -15.04 17.17
C ALA A 22 -2.05 -13.54 17.53
N ASP A 23 -1.12 -12.96 18.26
CA ASP A 23 -1.12 -11.53 18.60
C ASP A 23 -1.05 -10.68 17.33
N LEU A 24 -0.12 -10.97 16.41
CA LEU A 24 0.00 -10.28 15.12
C LEU A 24 -1.27 -10.40 14.28
N ARG A 25 -1.87 -11.59 14.23
CA ARG A 25 -3.12 -11.85 13.49
C ARG A 25 -4.29 -11.03 14.03
N SER A 26 -4.34 -10.84 15.35
CA SER A 26 -5.40 -10.05 16.01
C SER A 26 -5.41 -8.57 15.59
N LEU A 27 -4.28 -8.05 15.09
CA LEU A 27 -4.16 -6.64 14.70
C LEU A 27 -4.88 -6.31 13.39
N TRP A 28 -5.08 -7.30 12.52
CA TRP A 28 -5.61 -7.06 11.17
C TRP A 28 -6.84 -7.90 10.84
N GLU A 29 -6.94 -9.15 11.32
CA GLU A 29 -8.00 -10.07 10.91
C GLU A 29 -9.41 -9.58 11.29
N PRO A 30 -9.68 -9.10 12.52
CA PRO A 30 -11.00 -8.59 12.88
C PRO A 30 -11.43 -7.43 11.99
N MET A 31 -10.48 -6.56 11.63
CA MET A 31 -10.71 -5.40 10.78
C MET A 31 -10.78 -5.74 9.30
N ALA A 32 -10.14 -6.81 8.84
CA ALA A 32 -10.27 -7.30 7.46
C ALA A 32 -11.61 -8.06 7.25
N LEU A 33 -12.08 -8.79 8.27
CA LEU A 33 -13.32 -9.57 8.19
C LEU A 33 -14.56 -8.81 8.65
N CYS A 34 -14.40 -7.71 9.39
CA CYS A 34 -15.50 -7.04 10.09
C CYS A 34 -16.23 -8.01 11.04
N SER A 35 -15.49 -8.82 11.80
CA SER A 35 -16.12 -9.77 12.73
C SER A 35 -16.89 -9.01 13.82
N ARG A 36 -18.07 -9.52 14.18
CA ARG A 36 -19.09 -8.88 15.06
C ARG A 36 -18.64 -8.61 16.51
N SER A 37 -17.35 -8.59 16.85
CA SER A 37 -16.93 -8.39 18.24
C SER A 37 -16.83 -6.91 18.59
N ASN A 38 -17.91 -6.40 19.21
CA ASN A 38 -17.98 -5.32 20.20
C ASN A 38 -17.49 -3.90 19.85
N HIS A 39 -17.00 -3.60 18.65
CA HIS A 39 -16.63 -2.24 18.28
C HIS A 39 -17.11 -1.84 16.87
N VAL A 40 -18.22 -1.08 16.81
CA VAL A 40 -18.65 0.01 15.88
C VAL A 40 -18.43 -0.13 14.35
N ALA A 41 -17.77 -1.16 13.83
CA ALA A 41 -17.72 -1.47 12.41
C ALA A 41 -18.84 -2.48 12.10
N ALA A 42 -20.02 -1.98 11.73
CA ALA A 42 -21.05 -2.85 11.17
C ALA A 42 -20.51 -3.46 9.86
N PRO A 43 -20.59 -4.79 9.66
CA PRO A 43 -20.29 -5.40 8.37
C PRO A 43 -21.16 -4.75 7.31
N CYS A 44 -20.60 -3.90 6.46
CA CYS A 44 -21.39 -3.37 5.36
C CYS A 44 -21.79 -4.53 4.44
N GLU A 45 -23.10 -4.78 4.34
CA GLU A 45 -23.76 -5.80 3.52
C GLU A 45 -23.62 -5.54 2.01
N HIS A 46 -23.06 -4.38 1.64
CA HIS A 46 -22.88 -3.95 0.25
C HIS A 46 -21.67 -4.57 -0.45
N LEU A 47 -20.94 -5.48 0.21
CA LEU A 47 -20.05 -6.37 -0.51
C LEU A 47 -20.90 -7.50 -1.07
N LEU A 48 -21.05 -7.53 -2.39
CA LEU A 48 -21.68 -8.63 -3.12
C LEU A 48 -20.92 -9.97 -2.98
N ALA A 49 -19.79 -10.00 -2.25
CA ALA A 49 -18.91 -11.14 -2.09
C ALA A 49 -18.78 -11.54 -0.60
N VAL A 50 -18.97 -12.84 -0.35
CA VAL A 50 -18.71 -13.52 0.94
C VAL A 50 -17.30 -13.17 1.43
N PRO A 51 -17.07 -12.96 2.75
CA PRO A 51 -15.72 -12.80 3.28
C PRO A 51 -14.80 -13.93 2.86
N PRO A 52 -13.54 -13.64 2.47
CA PRO A 52 -12.62 -14.67 2.03
C PRO A 52 -12.31 -15.61 3.19
N LYS A 53 -12.16 -16.90 2.89
CA LYS A 53 -11.70 -17.87 3.87
C LYS A 53 -10.21 -17.65 4.09
N ILE A 54 -9.84 -17.20 5.29
CA ILE A 54 -8.45 -16.98 5.66
C ILE A 54 -7.87 -18.31 6.19
N PRO A 55 -6.80 -18.86 5.60
CA PRO A 55 -6.17 -20.07 6.12
C PRO A 55 -5.54 -19.80 7.50
N GLN A 56 -5.23 -20.85 8.26
CA GLN A 56 -4.58 -20.70 9.58
C GLN A 56 -3.13 -20.23 9.43
N GLU A 57 -2.41 -20.77 8.45
CA GLU A 57 -1.06 -20.40 8.06
C GLU A 57 -0.98 -20.34 6.53
N GLY A 58 0.08 -19.72 6.00
CA GLY A 58 0.32 -19.63 4.56
C GLY A 58 0.95 -18.30 4.16
N PRO A 59 1.38 -18.13 2.90
CA PRO A 59 2.07 -16.93 2.44
C PRO A 59 1.30 -15.65 2.70
N ALA A 60 -0.01 -15.63 2.42
CA ALA A 60 -0.87 -14.48 2.68
C ALA A 60 -0.94 -14.10 4.17
N VAL A 61 -1.06 -15.09 5.07
CA VAL A 61 -1.12 -14.85 6.52
C VAL A 61 0.24 -14.38 7.03
N SER A 62 1.33 -14.99 6.57
CA SER A 62 2.69 -14.57 6.90
C SER A 62 2.97 -13.13 6.47
N PHE A 63 2.52 -12.75 5.26
CA PHE A 63 2.60 -11.38 4.76
C PHE A 63 1.86 -10.39 5.64
N MET A 64 0.59 -10.68 5.95
CA MET A 64 -0.23 -9.81 6.81
C MET A 64 0.37 -9.71 8.22
N ASN A 65 0.87 -10.81 8.79
CA ASN A 65 1.54 -10.78 10.10
C ASN A 65 2.84 -9.97 10.07
N HIS A 66 3.61 -10.03 8.98
CA HIS A 66 4.81 -9.21 8.85
C HIS A 66 4.47 -7.72 8.75
N MET A 67 3.41 -7.33 8.02
CA MET A 67 2.93 -5.94 7.99
C MET A 67 2.46 -5.48 9.39
N ALA A 68 1.87 -6.39 10.16
CA ALA A 68 1.45 -6.11 11.53
C ALA A 68 2.64 -5.86 12.46
N ASP A 69 3.70 -6.66 12.34
CA ASP A 69 4.95 -6.53 13.11
C ASP A 69 5.66 -5.19 12.82
N GLU A 70 5.56 -4.69 11.59
CA GLU A 70 6.04 -3.37 11.15
C GLU A 70 5.05 -2.22 11.51
N GLY A 71 3.94 -2.52 12.19
CA GLY A 71 3.01 -1.54 12.74
C GLY A 71 2.01 -0.93 11.74
N PHE A 72 1.86 -1.49 10.54
CA PHE A 72 1.03 -0.88 9.47
C PHE A 72 -0.43 -0.74 9.91
N PHE A 73 -0.96 -1.70 10.68
CA PHE A 73 -2.38 -1.76 11.04
C PHE A 73 -2.74 -0.93 12.29
N GLU A 74 -1.79 -0.62 13.16
CA GLU A 74 -2.05 0.09 14.43
C GLU A 74 -1.71 1.58 14.37
N LYS A 75 -1.45 2.14 13.17
CA LYS A 75 -0.96 3.52 13.01
C LYS A 75 0.38 3.78 13.76
N ALA A 76 1.11 2.73 14.10
CA ALA A 76 2.34 2.78 14.89
C ALA A 76 3.60 2.90 14.04
N THR A 77 3.54 2.53 12.75
CA THR A 77 4.68 2.65 11.83
C THR A 77 5.19 4.08 11.78
N ARG A 78 6.48 4.24 12.09
CA ARG A 78 7.22 5.47 11.83
C ARG A 78 8.16 5.17 10.67
N PHE A 79 8.29 6.11 9.76
CA PHE A 79 9.26 6.05 8.65
C PHE A 79 10.39 7.08 8.90
N PRO A 80 11.19 6.94 9.98
CA PRO A 80 12.15 7.96 10.38
C PRO A 80 13.40 8.03 9.48
N PHE A 81 13.71 6.95 8.73
CA PHE A 81 14.98 6.82 8.03
C PHE A 81 14.86 6.48 6.53
N GLU A 82 13.66 6.19 6.01
CA GLU A 82 13.43 5.80 4.61
C GLU A 82 12.09 6.34 4.11
N THR A 83 11.91 6.45 2.79
CA THR A 83 10.58 6.79 2.26
C THR A 83 9.64 5.59 2.40
N VAL A 84 8.34 5.84 2.56
CA VAL A 84 7.33 4.76 2.62
C VAL A 84 7.43 3.82 1.41
N MET A 85 7.82 4.35 0.25
CA MET A 85 7.99 3.55 -0.95
C MET A 85 9.20 2.63 -0.87
N ASP A 86 10.33 3.08 -0.32
CA ASP A 86 11.50 2.23 -0.11
C ASP A 86 11.16 1.07 0.82
N THR A 87 10.42 1.35 1.91
CA THR A 87 9.90 0.31 2.80
C THR A 87 8.98 -0.66 2.05
N CYS A 88 8.07 -0.17 1.20
CA CYS A 88 7.19 -1.05 0.41
C CYS A 88 7.97 -1.90 -0.60
N TRP A 89 8.96 -1.33 -1.30
CA TRP A 89 9.79 -2.06 -2.25
C TRP A 89 10.63 -3.12 -1.58
N ARG A 90 11.28 -2.77 -0.46
CA ARG A 90 12.02 -3.72 0.36
C ARG A 90 11.11 -4.85 0.82
N PHE A 91 9.91 -4.53 1.30
CA PHE A 91 8.95 -5.53 1.76
C PHE A 91 8.57 -6.52 0.65
N VAL A 92 8.26 -6.06 -0.55
CA VAL A 92 7.91 -6.96 -1.66
C VAL A 92 9.12 -7.69 -2.24
N SER A 93 10.30 -7.05 -2.25
CA SER A 93 11.57 -7.66 -2.67
C SER A 93 12.01 -8.78 -1.71
N ASP A 94 12.01 -8.50 -0.40
CA ASP A 94 12.36 -9.47 0.64
C ASP A 94 11.36 -10.64 0.66
N LEU A 95 10.10 -10.38 0.33
CA LEU A 95 9.04 -11.37 0.22
C LEU A 95 8.85 -11.92 -1.19
N SER A 96 9.73 -11.61 -2.14
CA SER A 96 9.68 -12.19 -3.49
C SER A 96 9.92 -13.71 -3.46
N LEU A 97 10.51 -14.23 -2.37
CA LEU A 97 10.58 -15.66 -2.06
C LEU A 97 9.27 -16.26 -1.53
N LEU A 98 8.35 -15.43 -1.02
CA LEU A 98 7.01 -15.84 -0.54
C LEU A 98 5.90 -15.55 -1.55
N PHE A 99 6.18 -14.71 -2.54
CA PHE A 99 5.32 -14.39 -3.68
C PHE A 99 6.19 -14.21 -4.92
N PRO A 100 6.61 -15.29 -5.60
CA PRO A 100 7.35 -15.15 -6.84
C PRO A 100 6.53 -14.36 -7.87
N GLY A 101 7.24 -13.71 -8.80
CA GLY A 101 6.64 -12.90 -9.86
C GLY A 101 5.84 -13.72 -10.87
N VAL A 102 5.57 -13.15 -12.06
CA VAL A 102 4.73 -13.71 -13.15
C VAL A 102 5.10 -15.14 -13.63
N LYS A 103 6.18 -15.75 -13.13
CA LYS A 103 6.70 -17.03 -13.66
C LYS A 103 6.47 -18.28 -12.81
N GLU A 104 5.82 -18.24 -11.63
CA GLU A 104 5.63 -19.46 -10.83
C GLU A 104 4.17 -19.62 -10.37
N GLU A 105 3.67 -20.84 -10.64
CA GLU A 105 2.44 -21.55 -10.23
C GLU A 105 1.11 -20.79 -10.03
N GLU A 106 -0.01 -21.43 -10.44
CA GLU A 106 -1.38 -20.92 -10.24
C GLU A 106 -1.71 -20.58 -8.77
N ASP A 107 -0.99 -21.18 -7.80
CA ASP A 107 -1.17 -20.98 -6.36
C ASP A 107 -0.69 -19.59 -5.88
N ASP A 108 0.38 -19.05 -6.45
CA ASP A 108 0.96 -17.76 -6.02
C ASP A 108 0.09 -16.57 -6.41
N GLY A 109 -0.60 -16.68 -7.54
CA GLY A 109 -1.63 -15.73 -7.95
C GLY A 109 -2.78 -15.65 -6.93
N GLN A 110 -3.16 -16.78 -6.33
CA GLN A 110 -4.23 -16.84 -5.33
C GLN A 110 -3.82 -16.20 -4.01
N HIS A 111 -2.59 -16.46 -3.52
CA HIS A 111 -2.09 -15.84 -2.29
C HIS A 111 -2.02 -14.32 -2.42
N ARG A 112 -1.50 -13.81 -3.54
CA ARG A 112 -1.43 -12.37 -3.81
C ARG A 112 -2.81 -11.73 -3.88
N ALA A 113 -3.76 -12.37 -4.58
CA ALA A 113 -5.13 -11.90 -4.66
C ALA A 113 -5.79 -11.84 -3.26
N LEU A 114 -5.57 -12.87 -2.43
CA LEU A 114 -6.06 -12.90 -1.06
C LEU A 114 -5.49 -11.76 -0.21
N VAL A 115 -4.18 -11.48 -0.30
CA VAL A 115 -3.56 -10.34 0.40
C VAL A 115 -4.20 -9.03 -0.04
N ILE A 116 -4.33 -8.79 -1.36
CA ILE A 116 -4.95 -7.57 -1.89
C ILE A 116 -6.39 -7.44 -1.37
N GLU A 117 -7.18 -8.51 -1.39
CA GLU A 117 -8.54 -8.50 -0.88
C GLU A 117 -8.59 -8.15 0.62
N LEU A 118 -7.74 -8.77 1.43
CA LEU A 118 -7.68 -8.51 2.87
C LEU A 118 -7.29 -7.07 3.19
N LEU A 119 -6.28 -6.52 2.51
CA LEU A 119 -5.86 -5.13 2.68
C LEU A 119 -6.95 -4.13 2.24
N LEU A 120 -7.65 -4.41 1.13
CA LEU A 120 -8.76 -3.58 0.68
C LEU A 120 -9.93 -3.59 1.67
N ARG A 121 -10.29 -4.76 2.22
CA ARG A 121 -11.33 -4.87 3.24
C ARG A 121 -10.93 -4.17 4.53
N PHE A 122 -9.67 -4.33 4.96
CA PHE A 122 -9.12 -3.60 6.11
C PHE A 122 -9.26 -2.09 5.92
N LEU A 123 -8.77 -1.54 4.79
CA LEU A 123 -8.88 -0.12 4.49
C LEU A 123 -10.33 0.36 4.46
N ARG A 124 -11.23 -0.42 3.86
CA ARG A 124 -12.66 -0.10 3.84
C ARG A 124 -13.21 0.06 5.25
N ASN A 125 -12.94 -0.92 6.12
CA ASN A 125 -13.50 -0.93 7.46
C ASN A 125 -12.90 0.19 8.32
N VAL A 126 -11.59 0.42 8.22
CA VAL A 126 -10.92 1.56 8.87
C VAL A 126 -11.52 2.88 8.40
N PHE A 127 -11.69 3.10 7.10
CA PHE A 127 -12.25 4.35 6.59
C PHE A 127 -13.68 4.60 7.05
N VAL A 128 -14.54 3.59 6.96
CA VAL A 128 -15.94 3.72 7.36
C VAL A 128 -16.06 3.96 8.87
N ARG A 129 -15.33 3.18 9.68
CA ARG A 129 -15.33 3.33 11.14
C ARG A 129 -14.76 4.67 11.58
N ASP A 130 -13.55 5.01 11.13
CA ASP A 130 -12.85 6.20 11.60
C ASP A 130 -13.55 7.48 11.12
N SER A 131 -14.10 7.51 9.89
CA SER A 131 -14.89 8.66 9.43
C SER A 131 -16.20 8.85 10.22
N GLY A 132 -16.81 7.77 10.69
CA GLY A 132 -17.98 7.83 11.57
C GLY A 132 -17.65 8.34 12.98
N ILE A 133 -16.50 7.95 13.53
CA ILE A 133 -16.04 8.37 14.87
C ILE A 133 -15.56 9.83 14.87
N GLU A 134 -14.74 10.19 13.88
CA GLU A 134 -14.00 11.45 13.88
C GLU A 134 -14.70 12.58 13.11
N GLY A 135 -15.76 12.25 12.35
CA GLY A 135 -16.59 13.21 11.64
C GLY A 135 -15.82 14.07 10.64
N GLU A 136 -15.98 15.40 10.73
CA GLU A 136 -15.30 16.34 9.82
C GLU A 136 -13.78 16.33 9.95
N SER A 137 -13.25 16.08 11.15
CA SER A 137 -11.81 16.12 11.38
C SER A 137 -11.07 15.05 10.56
N TRP A 138 -11.70 13.89 10.34
CA TRP A 138 -11.16 12.77 9.59
C TRP A 138 -10.63 13.16 8.20
N PHE A 139 -11.35 14.06 7.51
CA PHE A 139 -11.02 14.48 6.15
C PHE A 139 -9.70 15.26 6.05
N HIS A 140 -9.26 15.87 7.16
CA HIS A 140 -8.09 16.74 7.23
C HIS A 140 -6.89 16.11 7.92
N GLN A 141 -7.04 14.92 8.49
CA GLN A 141 -5.96 14.22 9.17
C GLN A 141 -4.91 13.64 8.21
N HIS A 142 -3.70 13.44 8.75
CA HIS A 142 -2.64 12.72 8.09
C HIS A 142 -2.95 11.21 8.02
N HIS A 143 -2.46 10.54 6.99
CA HIS A 143 -2.98 9.23 6.56
C HIS A 143 -1.86 8.30 6.06
N ASN A 144 -0.69 8.35 6.71
CA ASN A 144 0.51 7.69 6.23
C ASN A 144 0.37 6.17 6.13
N ASN A 145 -0.20 5.52 7.16
CA ASN A 145 -0.33 4.08 7.16
C ASN A 145 -1.33 3.61 6.11
N GLU A 146 -2.44 4.31 5.95
CA GLU A 146 -3.45 3.94 4.96
C GLU A 146 -2.95 4.21 3.52
N ALA A 147 -2.17 5.27 3.32
CA ALA A 147 -1.45 5.49 2.08
C ALA A 147 -0.40 4.39 1.83
N ALA A 148 0.36 3.98 2.85
CA ALA A 148 1.34 2.89 2.75
C ALA A 148 0.69 1.56 2.38
N ILE A 149 -0.45 1.22 2.98
CA ILE A 149 -1.23 0.03 2.61
C ILE A 149 -1.71 0.13 1.15
N CYS A 150 -2.16 1.31 0.70
CA CYS A 150 -2.51 1.52 -0.72
C CYS A 150 -1.30 1.38 -1.65
N CYS A 151 -0.11 1.86 -1.24
CA CYS A 151 1.14 1.65 -1.98
C CYS A 151 1.46 0.15 -2.10
N MET A 152 1.28 -0.61 -1.01
CA MET A 152 1.49 -2.05 -0.99
C MET A 152 0.55 -2.78 -1.94
N ILE A 153 -0.75 -2.46 -1.91
CA ILE A 153 -1.73 -3.02 -2.86
C ILE A 153 -1.30 -2.73 -4.30
N ASN A 154 -0.95 -1.48 -4.62
CA ASN A 154 -0.52 -1.11 -5.96
C ASN A 154 0.75 -1.84 -6.40
N LEU A 155 1.69 -2.04 -5.47
CA LEU A 155 2.95 -2.74 -5.75
C LEU A 155 2.70 -4.23 -6.04
N LEU A 156 1.85 -4.89 -5.24
CA LEU A 156 1.44 -6.28 -5.48
C LEU A 156 0.73 -6.43 -6.83
N GLU A 157 -0.21 -5.54 -7.15
CA GLU A 157 -0.88 -5.55 -8.46
C GLU A 157 0.11 -5.43 -9.62
N LEU A 158 1.06 -4.49 -9.53
CA LEU A 158 2.07 -4.29 -10.57
C LEU A 158 3.02 -5.48 -10.68
N HIS A 159 3.46 -6.04 -9.55
CA HIS A 159 4.32 -7.22 -9.53
C HIS A 159 3.64 -8.46 -10.13
N GLY A 160 2.32 -8.58 -9.96
CA GLY A 160 1.53 -9.62 -10.62
C GLY A 160 1.25 -9.36 -12.10
N THR A 161 1.55 -8.16 -12.61
CA THR A 161 1.24 -7.73 -13.99
C THR A 161 2.48 -7.66 -14.87
N TYR A 162 3.59 -7.14 -14.32
CA TYR A 162 4.84 -6.90 -15.04
C TYR A 162 5.96 -7.77 -14.47
N SER A 163 6.68 -8.47 -15.34
CA SER A 163 7.86 -9.25 -14.95
C SER A 163 9.10 -8.38 -14.73
N ASP A 164 9.18 -7.20 -15.36
CA ASP A 164 10.30 -6.29 -15.19
C ASP A 164 10.14 -5.45 -13.90
N TRP A 165 11.00 -5.72 -12.92
CA TRP A 165 10.99 -5.02 -11.64
C TRP A 165 11.21 -3.51 -11.77
N SER A 166 11.96 -3.04 -12.78
CA SER A 166 12.16 -1.62 -13.02
C SER A 166 10.84 -0.93 -13.39
N VAL A 167 10.02 -1.59 -14.21
CA VAL A 167 8.67 -1.11 -14.56
C VAL A 167 7.79 -1.06 -13.31
N VAL A 168 7.83 -2.10 -12.48
CA VAL A 168 7.08 -2.19 -11.21
C VAL A 168 7.48 -1.04 -10.27
N VAL A 169 8.78 -0.81 -10.07
CA VAL A 169 9.31 0.26 -9.22
C VAL A 169 8.91 1.64 -9.75
N MET A 170 9.10 1.91 -11.04
CA MET A 170 8.77 3.21 -11.62
C MET A 170 7.27 3.53 -11.54
N ARG A 171 6.41 2.57 -11.90
CA ARG A 171 4.95 2.75 -11.84
C ARG A 171 4.45 2.87 -10.42
N SER A 172 4.99 2.07 -9.50
CA SER A 172 4.61 2.15 -8.08
C SER A 172 5.06 3.45 -7.45
N ALA A 173 6.24 3.99 -7.80
CA ALA A 173 6.69 5.32 -7.36
C ALA A 173 5.67 6.42 -7.73
N LYS A 174 5.14 6.37 -8.97
CA LYS A 174 4.18 7.38 -9.45
C LYS A 174 2.85 7.33 -8.70
N THR A 175 2.34 6.13 -8.40
CA THR A 175 1.13 6.01 -7.57
C THR A 175 1.42 6.38 -6.12
N GLY A 176 2.57 5.93 -5.58
CA GLY A 176 3.00 6.18 -4.22
C GLY A 176 3.15 7.66 -3.90
N GLU A 177 3.83 8.44 -4.75
CA GLU A 177 3.94 9.89 -4.58
C GLU A 177 2.56 10.56 -4.50
N LYS A 178 1.58 10.13 -5.31
CA LYS A 178 0.21 10.68 -5.29
C LYS A 178 -0.53 10.37 -3.98
N LEU A 179 -0.33 9.17 -3.42
CA LEU A 179 -0.98 8.74 -2.19
C LEU A 179 -0.35 9.41 -0.96
N MET A 180 0.99 9.39 -0.89
CA MET A 180 1.76 9.91 0.25
C MET A 180 1.74 11.44 0.32
N LEU A 181 1.89 12.12 -0.82
CA LEU A 181 1.91 13.59 -0.88
C LEU A 181 0.51 14.19 -1.11
N GLY A 182 -0.51 13.34 -1.17
CA GLY A 182 -1.91 13.72 -1.34
C GLY A 182 -2.66 13.96 -0.02
N ASN A 183 -3.94 13.64 -0.03
CA ASN A 183 -4.84 13.66 1.12
C ASN A 183 -5.83 12.49 1.08
N ARG A 184 -6.75 12.43 2.04
CA ARG A 184 -7.80 11.40 2.15
C ARG A 184 -8.55 11.14 0.84
N ARG A 185 -8.77 12.18 0.01
CA ARG A 185 -9.44 12.02 -1.28
C ARG A 185 -8.70 11.09 -2.23
N ASP A 186 -7.38 11.09 -2.23
CA ASP A 186 -6.58 10.22 -3.12
C ASP A 186 -6.64 8.76 -2.65
N VAL A 187 -6.52 8.52 -1.34
CA VAL A 187 -6.51 7.17 -0.76
C VAL A 187 -7.90 6.52 -0.79
N VAL A 188 -8.95 7.27 -0.47
CA VAL A 188 -10.33 6.76 -0.58
C VAL A 188 -10.69 6.49 -2.04
N LYS A 189 -10.28 7.36 -2.97
CA LYS A 189 -10.46 7.09 -4.41
C LYS A 189 -9.74 5.81 -4.83
N PHE A 190 -8.54 5.57 -4.33
CA PHE A 190 -7.76 4.37 -4.63
C PHE A 190 -8.50 3.10 -4.20
N ALA A 191 -8.98 3.05 -2.95
CA ALA A 191 -9.72 1.91 -2.42
C ALA A 191 -11.08 1.73 -3.12
N ALA A 192 -11.84 2.82 -3.31
CA ALA A 192 -13.17 2.77 -3.93
C ALA A 192 -13.16 2.28 -5.39
N LYS A 193 -12.02 2.42 -6.09
CA LYS A 193 -11.84 1.89 -7.44
C LYS A 193 -11.57 0.39 -7.49
N ARG A 194 -11.08 -0.19 -6.40
CA ARG A 194 -10.66 -1.61 -6.32
C ARG A 194 -11.64 -2.48 -5.56
N LEU A 195 -12.38 -1.89 -4.62
CA LEU A 195 -13.39 -2.60 -3.85
C LEU A 195 -14.78 -1.98 -4.12
N PRO A 196 -15.65 -2.67 -4.89
CA PRO A 196 -16.98 -2.17 -5.18
C PRO A 196 -17.86 -2.24 -3.91
N CYS A 197 -17.94 -1.12 -3.20
CA CYS A 197 -18.70 -0.98 -1.96
C CYS A 197 -19.40 0.38 -1.96
N THR A 198 -20.69 0.43 -1.64
CA THR A 198 -21.46 1.69 -1.58
C THR A 198 -20.89 2.63 -0.53
N CYS A 199 -20.48 2.14 0.64
CA CYS A 199 -19.87 2.97 1.68
C CYS A 199 -18.60 3.67 1.19
N LEU A 200 -17.74 2.98 0.43
CA LEU A 200 -16.56 3.60 -0.18
C LEU A 200 -16.92 4.59 -1.29
N LYS A 201 -17.96 4.31 -2.08
CA LYS A 201 -18.46 5.23 -3.11
C LYS A 201 -18.99 6.53 -2.48
N GLU A 202 -19.75 6.43 -1.40
CA GLU A 202 -20.28 7.56 -0.65
C GLU A 202 -19.18 8.36 0.03
N LEU A 203 -18.23 7.69 0.66
CA LEU A 203 -17.09 8.35 1.29
C LEU A 203 -16.19 9.03 0.25
N HIS A 204 -16.01 8.42 -0.93
CA HIS A 204 -15.33 9.07 -2.05
C HIS A 204 -16.10 10.30 -2.55
N ARG A 205 -17.43 10.25 -2.60
CA ARG A 205 -18.26 11.44 -2.92
C ARG A 205 -18.06 12.54 -1.88
N ALA A 206 -18.11 12.19 -0.59
CA ALA A 206 -17.92 13.14 0.52
C ALA A 206 -16.51 13.76 0.54
N THR A 207 -15.46 12.97 0.31
CA THR A 207 -14.09 13.52 0.23
C THR A 207 -13.92 14.47 -0.96
N ARG A 208 -14.59 14.23 -2.09
CA ARG A 208 -14.55 15.15 -3.24
C ARG A 208 -15.17 16.51 -2.95
N THR A 209 -16.22 16.55 -2.12
CA THR A 209 -16.91 17.80 -1.74
C THR A 209 -16.19 18.54 -0.62
N LYS A 210 -15.60 17.80 0.33
CA LYS A 210 -15.00 18.39 1.54
C LYS A 210 -13.56 18.83 1.38
N VAL A 211 -12.78 18.16 0.52
CA VAL A 211 -11.36 18.48 0.33
C VAL A 211 -10.96 18.57 -1.14
N VAL A 212 -10.24 19.65 -1.47
CA VAL A 212 -9.56 19.79 -2.77
C VAL A 212 -8.41 18.77 -2.85
N LYS A 213 -8.02 18.37 -4.07
CA LYS A 213 -6.79 17.56 -4.21
C LYS A 213 -5.58 18.45 -3.93
N VAL A 214 -4.62 17.91 -3.19
CA VAL A 214 -3.39 18.62 -2.84
C VAL A 214 -2.17 17.84 -3.32
N GLY A 215 -1.06 18.51 -3.52
CA GLY A 215 0.25 17.89 -3.73
C GLY A 215 1.33 18.69 -3.02
N VAL A 216 2.54 18.15 -3.00
CA VAL A 216 3.71 18.84 -2.43
C VAL A 216 4.65 19.19 -3.57
N CYS A 217 5.13 20.44 -3.59
CA CYS A 217 6.17 20.85 -4.53
C CYS A 217 7.50 20.20 -4.13
N ALA A 218 8.18 19.52 -5.05
CA ALA A 218 9.46 18.89 -4.73
C ALA A 218 10.59 19.88 -4.43
N GLY A 219 10.57 21.07 -5.02
CA GLY A 219 11.57 22.10 -4.76
C GLY A 219 11.39 22.81 -3.42
N CYS A 220 10.22 23.41 -3.15
CA CYS A 220 10.01 24.18 -1.92
C CYS A 220 9.36 23.39 -0.76
N ARG A 221 8.99 22.12 -0.98
CA ARG A 221 8.35 21.21 0.00
C ARG A 221 7.04 21.70 0.61
N LYS A 222 6.47 22.79 0.09
CA LYS A 222 5.15 23.31 0.50
C LYS A 222 4.02 22.55 -0.18
N ARG A 223 2.87 22.50 0.50
CA ARG A 223 1.64 21.87 0.02
C ARG A 223 0.80 22.89 -0.76
N PHE A 224 0.26 22.48 -1.91
CA PHE A 224 -0.55 23.31 -2.80
C PHE A 224 -1.78 22.55 -3.29
N PRO A 225 -2.85 23.23 -3.70
CA PRO A 225 -3.86 22.63 -4.57
C PRO A 225 -3.21 22.01 -5.80
N ARG A 226 -3.56 20.76 -6.11
CA ARG A 226 -2.93 20.03 -7.22
C ARG A 226 -3.19 20.68 -8.58
N SER A 227 -4.23 21.52 -8.69
CA SER A 227 -4.51 22.36 -9.87
C SER A 227 -3.50 23.48 -10.10
N GLU A 228 -2.74 23.87 -9.08
CA GLU A 228 -1.71 24.92 -9.15
C GLU A 228 -0.30 24.35 -9.31
N LEU A 229 -0.17 23.02 -9.28
CA LEU A 229 1.08 22.32 -9.49
C LEU A 229 1.17 21.86 -10.94
N PHE A 230 2.35 22.01 -11.54
CA PHE A 230 2.66 21.37 -12.81
C PHE A 230 3.54 20.15 -12.59
N VAL A 231 3.33 19.14 -13.43
CA VAL A 231 4.09 17.90 -13.41
C VAL A 231 5.35 18.03 -14.29
N CYS A 232 6.45 17.41 -13.88
CA CYS A 232 7.60 17.26 -14.75
C CYS A 232 7.20 16.48 -16.00
N THR A 233 7.37 17.07 -17.19
CA THR A 233 7.04 16.41 -18.46
C THR A 233 7.97 15.27 -18.80
N GLY A 234 9.20 15.26 -18.26
CA GLY A 234 10.20 14.22 -18.50
C GLY A 234 9.91 12.89 -17.79
N CYS A 235 9.30 12.92 -16.58
CA CYS A 235 9.00 11.70 -15.82
C CYS A 235 7.51 11.51 -15.50
N MET A 236 6.68 12.55 -15.70
CA MET A 236 5.24 12.55 -15.40
C MET A 236 4.90 12.15 -13.95
N ARG A 237 5.83 12.41 -13.02
CA ARG A 237 5.80 11.96 -11.63
C ARG A 237 5.83 13.12 -10.63
N VAL A 238 6.93 13.87 -10.62
CA VAL A 238 7.22 14.92 -9.64
C VAL A 238 6.48 16.22 -9.96
N HIS A 239 6.00 16.92 -8.93
CA HIS A 239 5.22 18.16 -9.05
C HIS A 239 5.97 19.39 -8.56
N TYR A 240 5.74 20.54 -9.21
CA TYR A 240 6.35 21.82 -8.87
C TYR A 240 5.33 22.96 -8.90
N CYS A 241 5.52 23.97 -8.05
CA CYS A 241 4.68 25.18 -8.05
C CYS A 241 5.22 26.28 -8.98
N SER A 242 6.51 26.26 -9.32
CA SER A 242 7.13 27.25 -10.21
C SER A 242 8.31 26.65 -10.97
N LYS A 243 8.59 27.15 -12.19
CA LYS A 243 9.78 26.75 -12.95
C LYS A 243 11.07 27.01 -12.17
N GLY A 244 11.05 27.99 -11.26
CA GLY A 244 12.12 28.22 -10.29
C GLY A 244 12.36 27.02 -9.38
N CYS A 245 11.31 26.48 -8.77
CA CYS A 245 11.41 25.28 -7.94
C CYS A 245 11.85 24.04 -8.73
N GLN A 246 11.43 23.89 -9.99
CA GLN A 246 11.90 22.79 -10.84
C GLN A 246 13.40 22.89 -11.11
N ARG A 247 13.90 24.08 -11.48
CA ARG A 247 15.33 24.30 -11.75
C ARG A 247 16.18 24.10 -10.49
N ALA A 248 15.71 24.59 -9.35
CA ALA A 248 16.41 24.43 -8.08
C ALA A 248 16.54 22.96 -7.66
N HIS A 249 15.53 22.14 -7.91
CA HIS A 249 15.53 20.71 -7.59
C HIS A 249 16.17 19.83 -8.69
N TRP A 250 16.64 20.42 -9.80
CA TRP A 250 17.08 19.65 -10.97
C TRP A 250 18.31 18.78 -10.69
N SER A 251 19.26 19.26 -9.88
CA SER A 251 20.46 18.49 -9.50
C SER A 251 20.11 17.12 -8.93
N ASP A 252 19.05 17.08 -8.12
CA ASP A 252 18.62 15.90 -7.37
C ASP A 252 17.64 15.07 -8.20
N HIS A 253 16.82 15.74 -9.02
CA HIS A 253 15.80 15.08 -9.85
C HIS A 253 16.38 14.36 -11.07
N LYS A 254 17.39 14.94 -11.73
CA LYS A 254 17.88 14.50 -13.05
C LYS A 254 18.27 13.01 -13.09
N GLN A 255 18.78 12.47 -11.99
CA GLN A 255 19.22 11.08 -11.88
C GLN A 255 18.07 10.06 -11.95
N TYR A 256 16.83 10.50 -11.68
CA TYR A 256 15.62 9.66 -11.71
C TYR A 256 14.55 10.24 -12.64
N CYS A 257 14.92 11.19 -13.50
CA CYS A 257 14.01 11.83 -14.46
C CYS A 257 14.13 11.16 -15.83
N GLY A 258 13.01 10.74 -16.40
CA GLY A 258 12.95 10.17 -17.74
C GLY A 258 11.81 9.16 -17.89
N PHE A 259 11.75 8.55 -19.07
CA PHE A 259 10.93 7.39 -19.39
C PHE A 259 9.40 7.60 -19.29
N PRO A 260 8.84 8.66 -19.90
CA PRO A 260 7.39 8.89 -19.92
C PRO A 260 6.63 7.73 -20.58
N GLU A 261 7.26 6.98 -21.48
CA GLU A 261 6.72 5.78 -22.12
C GLU A 261 6.37 4.68 -21.11
N VAL A 262 7.21 4.46 -20.09
CA VAL A 262 6.95 3.48 -19.01
C VAL A 262 5.69 3.85 -18.22
N MET A 263 5.35 5.14 -18.23
CA MET A 263 4.18 5.69 -17.54
C MET A 263 2.89 5.65 -18.38
N SER A 264 2.95 5.15 -19.61
CA SER A 264 1.81 4.98 -20.51
C SER A 264 0.80 3.99 -19.95
N PRO A 265 -0.51 4.28 -19.90
CA PRO A 265 -1.52 3.29 -19.54
C PRO A 265 -1.46 2.03 -20.41
N ASP A 266 -1.03 2.17 -21.66
CA ASP A 266 -1.05 1.13 -22.69
C ASP A 266 0.31 0.42 -22.86
N LEU A 267 1.17 0.46 -21.84
CA LEU A 267 2.47 -0.22 -21.89
C LEU A 267 2.27 -1.75 -22.00
N PRO A 268 2.90 -2.42 -22.97
CA PRO A 268 2.83 -3.88 -23.12
C PRO A 268 3.23 -4.60 -21.83
N LEU A 269 2.55 -5.72 -21.54
CA LEU A 269 2.80 -6.51 -20.32
C LEU A 269 4.18 -7.16 -20.31
N ASP A 270 4.69 -7.47 -21.50
CA ASP A 270 6.01 -8.05 -21.77
C ASP A 270 7.10 -6.98 -22.00
N TYR A 271 6.80 -5.70 -21.74
CA TYR A 271 7.77 -4.63 -21.90
C TYR A 271 8.96 -4.82 -20.96
N ILE A 272 10.16 -4.83 -21.56
CA ILE A 272 11.45 -4.88 -20.84
C ILE A 272 12.07 -3.49 -20.90
N PHE A 273 12.34 -2.94 -19.73
CA PHE A 273 12.94 -1.64 -19.57
C PHE A 273 14.45 -1.70 -19.77
N MET A 274 14.92 -1.13 -20.88
CA MET A 274 16.35 -1.05 -21.21
C MET A 274 17.06 0.18 -20.63
N GLY A 275 16.37 1.01 -19.83
CA GLY A 275 16.84 2.34 -19.42
C GLY A 275 17.72 2.41 -18.17
N LEU A 276 18.24 1.29 -17.65
CA LEU A 276 19.14 1.25 -16.49
C LEU A 276 20.41 0.41 -16.73
N ALA A 277 20.98 0.48 -17.94
CA ALA A 277 22.37 0.07 -18.17
C ALA A 277 23.34 1.22 -17.81
N CYS A 278 23.35 1.66 -16.54
CA CYS A 278 24.34 2.54 -15.88
C CYS A 278 23.91 2.60 -14.40
N SER A 279 24.61 2.12 -13.38
CA SER A 279 26.06 2.06 -13.15
C SER A 279 26.39 0.89 -12.22
N HIS A 280 27.52 0.23 -12.47
CA HIS A 280 28.23 -0.60 -11.48
C HIS A 280 28.60 0.19 -10.23
#